data_AF-A0A9D5BBM2-F1
#
_entry.id   AF-A0A9D5BBM2-F1
#
_cell.length_a   1.000
_cell.length_b   1.000
_cell.length_c   1.000
_cell.angle_alpha   90.00
_cell.angle_beta   90.00
_cell.angle_gamma   90.00
#
_symmetry.space_group_name_H-M   'P 1'
#
loop_
_entity.id
_entity.type
_entity.pdbx_description
1 polymer ?
#
loop_
_entity_poly.entity_id
_entity_poly.type
_entity_poly.pdbx_seq_one_letter_code
_entity_poly.pdbx_strand_id
1 'polypeptide(L)'
;NKNTETLVSDNIIEEQIQMKPRILCFHGFRTSGQILKKLVSRWPETVLQKLDLVFIDGQFPAQGKSDVEGIFDPPYYEWFQANEDFTEYRNFEECLTYVEDYMLENGPFDGVLGFSQGAFLAAALPGMQEQDHRQKIILNSRIGSDSEHPKRSMKIIF
;
A
#
# COMPACT_ATOMS: atom_id res chain seq x y z
N ASN A 1 4.36 13.05 -52.72
CA ASN A 1 5.18 12.39 -51.70
C ASN A 1 4.88 12.95 -50.30
N LYS A 2 3.60 12.99 -49.89
CA LYS A 2 3.15 13.56 -48.60
C LYS A 2 2.37 12.56 -47.74
N ASN A 3 2.38 11.27 -48.11
CA ASN A 3 1.53 10.25 -47.48
C ASN A 3 2.30 9.31 -46.53
N THR A 4 3.61 9.52 -46.36
CA THR A 4 4.47 8.64 -45.54
C THR A 4 4.88 9.25 -44.20
N GLU A 5 4.81 10.57 -44.02
CA GLU A 5 5.13 11.22 -42.73
C GLU A 5 3.94 11.20 -41.75
N THR A 6 2.70 11.24 -42.23
CA THR A 6 1.49 11.25 -41.38
C THR A 6 1.19 9.89 -40.76
N LEU A 7 1.59 8.78 -41.40
CA LEU A 7 1.35 7.43 -40.88
C LEU A 7 2.34 7.00 -39.79
N VAL A 8 3.46 7.71 -39.64
CA VAL A 8 4.45 7.46 -38.58
C VAL A 8 4.08 8.23 -37.31
N SER A 9 3.47 9.42 -37.43
CA SER A 9 3.05 10.21 -36.27
C SER A 9 1.87 9.58 -35.52
N ASP A 10 0.94 8.96 -36.23
CA ASP A 10 -0.29 8.44 -35.60
C ASP A 10 -0.03 7.13 -34.83
N ASN A 11 0.98 6.34 -35.24
CA ASN A 11 1.40 5.13 -34.53
C ASN A 11 2.25 5.40 -33.27
N ILE A 12 2.75 6.62 -33.07
CA ILE A 12 3.54 6.98 -31.89
C ILE A 12 2.64 7.53 -30.76
N ILE A 13 1.39 7.90 -31.07
CA ILE A 13 0.49 8.57 -30.11
C ILE A 13 -0.45 7.59 -29.37
N GLU A 14 -0.53 6.31 -29.79
CA GLU A 14 -1.43 5.31 -29.19
C GLU A 14 -0.78 4.18 -28.38
N GLU A 15 0.53 4.20 -28.13
CA GLU A 15 1.02 3.61 -26.88
C GLU A 15 0.74 4.63 -25.77
N GLN A 16 -0.53 4.72 -25.35
CA GLN A 16 -0.81 5.22 -24.02
C GLN A 16 0.09 4.42 -23.08
N ILE A 17 1.10 5.07 -22.49
CA ILE A 17 1.90 4.48 -21.42
C ILE A 17 0.88 4.10 -20.34
N GLN A 18 0.42 2.85 -20.37
CA GLN A 18 -0.54 2.35 -19.40
C GLN A 18 0.26 2.22 -18.11
N MET A 19 0.26 3.30 -17.32
CA MET A 19 0.91 3.34 -16.03
C MET A 19 0.37 2.19 -15.20
N LYS A 20 1.27 1.28 -14.80
CA LYS A 20 0.92 0.13 -13.97
C LYS A 20 0.36 0.64 -12.65
N PRO A 21 -0.78 0.10 -12.17
CA PRO A 21 -1.27 0.43 -10.83
C PRO A 21 -0.17 0.21 -9.79
N ARG A 22 0.10 1.24 -8.99
CA ARG A 22 1.15 1.22 -7.97
C ARG A 22 0.57 0.80 -6.63
N ILE A 23 0.99 -0.36 -6.14
CA ILE A 23 0.38 -1.04 -4.99
C ILE A 23 1.38 -1.06 -3.83
N LEU A 24 0.98 -0.47 -2.70
CA LEU A 24 1.75 -0.56 -1.46
C LEU A 24 1.45 -1.89 -0.76
N CYS A 25 2.49 -2.65 -0.43
CA CYS A 25 2.39 -4.03 0.01
C CYS A 25 2.82 -4.19 1.48
N PHE A 26 1.94 -4.75 2.32
CA PHE A 26 2.15 -4.95 3.75
C PHE A 26 2.33 -6.43 4.11
N HIS A 27 3.48 -6.77 4.70
CA HIS A 27 3.83 -8.13 5.09
C HIS A 27 3.01 -8.64 6.29
N GLY A 28 3.09 -9.95 6.57
CA GLY A 28 2.40 -10.57 7.72
C GLY A 28 3.14 -10.40 9.04
N PHE A 29 2.51 -10.81 10.13
CA PHE A 29 3.08 -10.78 11.47
C PHE A 29 4.45 -11.47 11.52
N ARG A 30 5.46 -10.80 12.09
CA ARG A 30 6.84 -11.30 12.23
C ARG A 30 7.44 -11.78 10.91
N THR A 31 7.23 -11.03 9.83
CA THR A 31 7.89 -11.24 8.54
C THR A 31 8.50 -9.93 8.05
N SER A 32 8.78 -9.79 6.76
CA SER A 32 9.31 -8.55 6.18
C SER A 32 8.74 -8.32 4.78
N GLY A 33 8.83 -7.10 4.29
CA GLY A 33 8.49 -6.73 2.92
C GLY A 33 9.26 -7.58 1.90
N GLN A 34 10.51 -7.92 2.19
CA GLN A 34 11.30 -8.82 1.33
C GLN A 34 10.76 -10.25 1.32
N ILE A 35 10.26 -10.76 2.44
CA ILE A 35 9.62 -12.08 2.51
C ILE A 35 8.31 -12.05 1.72
N LEU A 36 7.47 -11.03 1.90
CA LEU A 36 6.25 -10.88 1.11
C LEU A 36 6.56 -10.77 -0.38
N LYS A 37 7.61 -10.05 -0.77
CA LYS A 37 8.07 -9.97 -2.16
C LYS A 37 8.40 -11.35 -2.72
N LYS A 38 9.15 -12.18 -1.99
CA LYS A 38 9.44 -13.57 -2.40
C LYS A 38 8.17 -14.40 -2.58
N LEU A 39 7.16 -14.22 -1.71
CA LEU A 39 5.88 -14.90 -1.83
C LEU A 39 5.10 -14.44 -3.07
N VAL A 40 5.02 -13.13 -3.30
CA VAL A 40 4.31 -12.54 -4.45
C VAL A 40 5.01 -12.83 -5.78
N SER A 41 6.33 -12.96 -5.80
CA SER A 41 7.09 -13.39 -7.00
C SER A 41 6.71 -14.77 -7.54
N ARG A 42 5.90 -15.54 -6.81
CA ARG A 42 5.36 -16.84 -7.27
C ARG A 42 4.10 -16.68 -8.13
N TRP A 43 3.53 -15.49 -8.21
CA TRP A 43 2.38 -15.20 -9.07
C TRP A 43 2.76 -15.28 -10.56
N PRO A 44 1.78 -15.48 -11.46
CA PRO A 44 2.06 -15.49 -12.89
C PRO A 44 2.72 -14.19 -13.35
N GLU A 45 3.76 -14.29 -14.18
CA GLU A 45 4.48 -13.14 -14.72
C GLU A 45 3.55 -12.16 -15.46
N THR A 46 2.50 -12.68 -16.10
CA THR A 46 1.45 -11.89 -16.77
C THR A 46 0.67 -10.98 -15.83
N VAL A 47 0.65 -11.28 -14.53
CA VAL A 47 0.09 -10.43 -13.47
C VAL A 47 1.15 -9.45 -12.98
N LEU A 48 2.34 -9.93 -12.63
CA LEU A 48 3.43 -9.10 -12.10
C LEU A 48 3.81 -7.96 -13.06
N GLN A 49 3.86 -8.24 -14.37
CA GLN A 49 4.16 -7.23 -15.38
C GLN A 49 3.12 -6.11 -15.48
N LYS A 50 1.92 -6.29 -14.91
CA LYS A 50 0.86 -5.29 -14.92
C LYS A 50 0.83 -4.40 -13.68
N LEU A 51 1.65 -4.70 -12.66
CA LEU A 51 1.63 -4.01 -11.37
C LEU A 51 2.99 -3.37 -11.08
N ASP A 52 2.97 -2.23 -10.39
CA ASP A 52 4.15 -1.68 -9.72
C ASP A 52 4.01 -1.94 -8.21
N LEU A 53 4.78 -2.89 -7.67
CA LEU A 53 4.62 -3.37 -6.30
C LEU A 53 5.71 -2.78 -5.39
N VAL A 54 5.30 -2.02 -4.38
CA VAL A 54 6.19 -1.41 -3.38
C VAL A 54 6.03 -2.13 -2.06
N PHE A 55 7.07 -2.84 -1.63
CA PHE A 55 7.08 -3.59 -0.38
C PHE A 55 7.80 -2.80 0.70
N ILE A 56 7.15 -2.60 1.84
CA ILE A 56 7.72 -1.89 3.00
C ILE A 56 7.74 -2.80 4.24
N ASP A 57 8.61 -2.47 5.18
CA ASP A 57 8.73 -3.14 6.46
C ASP A 57 7.95 -2.39 7.55
N GLY A 58 7.39 -3.13 8.51
CA GLY A 58 6.85 -2.57 9.74
C GLY A 58 7.95 -1.93 10.58
N GLN A 59 7.61 -0.90 11.36
CA GLN A 59 8.58 -0.15 12.16
C GLN A 59 9.13 -0.93 13.36
N PHE A 60 8.39 -1.94 13.82
CA PHE A 60 8.72 -2.63 15.06
C PHE A 60 9.43 -3.94 14.78
N PRO A 61 10.66 -4.16 15.28
CA PRO A 61 11.28 -5.48 15.25
C PRO A 61 10.42 -6.52 15.95
N ALA A 62 10.40 -7.74 15.40
CA ALA A 62 9.68 -8.86 16.00
C ALA A 62 10.18 -9.13 17.44
N GLN A 63 9.25 -9.23 18.39
CA GLN A 63 9.59 -9.44 19.81
C GLN A 63 9.64 -10.91 20.21
N GLY A 64 9.29 -11.81 19.29
CA GLY A 64 9.31 -13.24 19.53
C GLY A 64 9.54 -14.03 18.26
N LYS A 65 9.35 -15.33 18.36
CA LYS A 65 9.59 -16.27 17.27
C LYS A 65 8.73 -15.94 16.05
N SER A 66 9.34 -16.01 14.87
CA SER A 66 8.61 -16.01 13.60
C SER A 66 8.31 -17.44 13.13
N ASP A 67 7.12 -17.66 12.59
CA ASP A 67 6.72 -18.95 12.01
C ASP A 67 7.49 -19.28 10.72
N VAL A 68 8.21 -18.32 10.15
CA VAL A 68 9.03 -18.52 8.95
C VAL A 68 10.52 -18.70 9.25
N GLU A 69 10.90 -18.76 10.52
CA GLU A 69 12.27 -19.08 10.91
C GLU A 69 12.72 -20.43 10.33
N GLY A 70 13.93 -20.46 9.77
CA GLY A 70 14.49 -21.64 9.10
C GLY A 70 14.01 -21.84 7.66
N ILE A 71 13.03 -21.04 7.20
CA ILE A 71 12.60 -20.98 5.79
C ILE A 71 13.08 -19.67 5.15
N PHE A 72 12.94 -18.56 5.87
CA PHE A 72 13.46 -17.26 5.48
C PHE A 72 14.43 -16.75 6.56
N ASP A 73 15.37 -15.91 6.15
CA ASP A 73 16.30 -15.25 7.08
C ASP A 73 15.69 -13.96 7.65
N PRO A 74 16.05 -13.58 8.89
CA PRO A 74 15.72 -12.27 9.47
C PRO A 74 16.34 -11.11 8.67
N PRO A 75 15.92 -9.84 8.89
CA PRO A 75 15.07 -9.35 9.98
C PRO A 75 13.58 -9.62 9.80
N TYR A 76 12.86 -9.67 10.93
CA TYR A 76 11.42 -9.77 11.02
C TYR A 76 10.85 -8.57 11.75
N TYR A 77 9.67 -8.15 11.32
CA TYR A 77 8.98 -6.97 11.81
C TYR A 77 7.51 -7.26 12.10
N GLU A 78 6.92 -6.40 12.91
CA GLU A 78 5.50 -6.36 13.24
C GLU A 78 4.98 -4.95 12.90
N TRP A 79 3.74 -4.87 12.42
CA TRP A 79 3.07 -3.59 12.19
C TRP A 79 2.62 -2.97 13.51
N PHE A 80 2.11 -3.79 14.40
CA PHE A 80 1.69 -3.45 15.76
C PHE A 80 1.81 -4.71 16.62
N GLN A 81 1.97 -4.54 17.93
CA GLN A 81 2.05 -5.67 18.86
C GLN A 81 0.68 -5.96 19.44
N ALA A 82 0.40 -7.25 19.68
CA ALA A 82 -0.71 -7.68 20.51
C ALA A 82 -0.18 -8.36 21.78
N ASN A 83 -0.97 -8.37 22.85
CA ASN A 83 -0.77 -9.31 23.95
C ASN A 83 -1.13 -10.75 23.51
N GLU A 84 -0.75 -11.75 24.30
CA GLU A 84 -0.85 -13.17 23.93
C GLU A 84 -2.29 -13.65 23.63
N ASP A 85 -3.28 -13.00 24.23
CA ASP A 85 -4.71 -13.26 24.07
C ASP A 85 -5.39 -12.31 23.06
N PHE A 86 -4.65 -11.43 22.38
CA PHE A 86 -5.13 -10.47 21.38
C PHE A 86 -6.24 -9.53 21.86
N THR A 87 -6.29 -9.25 23.16
CA THR A 87 -7.24 -8.32 23.78
C THR A 87 -6.74 -6.88 23.81
N GLU A 88 -5.43 -6.68 23.71
CA GLU A 88 -4.79 -5.36 23.69
C GLU A 88 -3.83 -5.24 22.51
N TYR A 89 -4.03 -4.18 21.73
CA TYR A 89 -3.14 -3.79 20.63
C TYR A 89 -2.31 -2.58 21.05
N ARG A 90 -0.99 -2.69 20.92
CA ARG A 90 -0.03 -1.63 21.20
C ARG A 90 0.58 -1.14 19.89
N ASN A 91 0.87 0.15 19.84
CA ASN A 91 1.52 0.83 18.71
C ASN A 91 0.70 0.84 17.40
N PHE A 92 -0.61 0.62 17.47
CA PHE A 92 -1.46 0.58 16.28
C PHE A 92 -1.64 1.97 15.64
N GLU A 93 -1.81 3.01 16.44
CA GLU A 93 -1.95 4.39 15.94
C GLU A 93 -0.63 4.90 15.33
N GLU A 94 0.51 4.57 15.94
CA GLU A 94 1.84 4.88 15.44
C GLU A 94 2.11 4.17 14.11
N CYS A 95 1.71 2.91 13.99
CA CYS A 95 1.75 2.16 12.73
C CYS A 95 0.96 2.85 11.61
N LEU A 96 -0.25 3.31 11.92
CA LEU A 96 -1.11 3.96 10.94
C LEU A 96 -0.52 5.30 10.50
N THR A 97 -0.07 6.12 11.46
CA THR A 97 0.63 7.39 11.19
C THR A 97 1.82 7.17 10.26
N TYR A 98 2.66 6.16 10.54
CA TYR A 98 3.79 5.81 9.69
C TYR A 98 3.39 5.48 8.25
N VAL A 99 2.35 4.66 8.08
CA VAL A 99 1.88 4.26 6.74
C VAL A 99 1.30 5.45 6.00
N GLU A 100 0.55 6.31 6.67
CA GLU A 100 0.00 7.54 6.10
C GLU A 100 1.10 8.50 5.65
N ASP A 101 2.09 8.75 6.51
CA ASP A 101 3.25 9.58 6.17
C ASP A 101 4.01 9.00 4.97
N TYR A 102 4.26 7.70 4.97
CA TYR A 102 4.91 7.03 3.84
C TYR A 102 4.11 7.18 2.54
N MET A 103 2.78 7.04 2.60
CA MET A 103 1.88 7.22 1.46
C MET A 103 1.91 8.66 0.94
N LEU A 104 1.95 9.66 1.82
CA LEU A 104 2.03 11.07 1.45
C LEU A 104 3.37 11.42 0.79
N GLU A 105 4.48 10.91 1.33
CA GLU A 105 5.83 11.19 0.85
C GLU A 105 6.17 10.44 -0.44
N ASN A 106 5.71 9.20 -0.58
CA ASN A 106 6.15 8.29 -1.64
C ASN A 106 5.06 7.99 -2.67
N GLY A 107 3.85 8.54 -2.50
CA GLY A 107 2.72 8.36 -3.40
C GLY A 107 2.84 9.09 -4.75
N PRO A 108 1.80 9.02 -5.60
CA PRO A 108 0.51 8.37 -5.34
C PRO A 108 0.60 6.84 -5.41
N PHE A 109 -0.24 6.18 -4.62
CA PHE A 109 -0.51 4.74 -4.70
C PHE A 109 -1.95 4.54 -5.19
N ASP A 110 -2.17 3.56 -6.06
CA ASP A 110 -3.48 3.23 -6.61
C ASP A 110 -4.21 2.16 -5.79
N GLY A 111 -3.48 1.48 -4.90
CA GLY A 111 -4.06 0.50 -4.00
C GLY A 111 -3.09 -0.05 -2.97
N VAL A 112 -3.62 -0.94 -2.14
CA VAL A 112 -2.87 -1.67 -1.11
C VAL A 112 -3.07 -3.17 -1.26
N LEU A 113 -2.03 -3.92 -0.92
CA LEU A 113 -2.05 -5.37 -0.80
C LEU A 113 -1.53 -5.72 0.59
N GLY A 114 -2.25 -6.58 1.32
CA GLY A 114 -1.86 -6.97 2.67
C GLY A 114 -1.98 -8.47 2.88
N PHE A 115 -1.07 -9.05 3.66
CA PHE A 115 -1.15 -10.45 4.08
C PHE A 115 -1.28 -10.56 5.60
N SER A 116 -2.21 -11.39 6.10
CA SER A 116 -2.41 -11.65 7.54
C SER A 116 -2.51 -10.33 8.34
N GLN A 117 -1.56 -10.01 9.23
CA GLN A 117 -1.52 -8.72 9.94
C GLN A 117 -1.50 -7.51 8.98
N GLY A 118 -0.77 -7.60 7.87
CA GLY A 118 -0.78 -6.57 6.83
C GLY A 118 -2.14 -6.45 6.12
N ALA A 119 -2.94 -7.53 6.05
CA ALA A 119 -4.30 -7.48 5.51
C ALA A 119 -5.25 -6.75 6.46
N PHE A 120 -5.10 -6.96 7.77
CA PHE A 120 -5.82 -6.21 8.79
C PHE A 120 -5.53 -4.70 8.68
N LEU A 121 -4.25 -4.35 8.54
CA LEU A 121 -3.83 -2.97 8.29
C LEU A 121 -4.43 -2.41 6.99
N ALA A 122 -4.33 -3.14 5.88
CA ALA A 122 -4.91 -2.74 4.59
C ALA A 122 -6.43 -2.49 4.67
N ALA A 123 -7.15 -3.27 5.46
CA ALA A 123 -8.59 -3.12 5.67
C ALA A 123 -8.95 -1.93 6.57
N ALA A 124 -8.08 -1.55 7.50
CA ALA A 124 -8.30 -0.40 8.39
C ALA A 124 -8.18 0.95 7.65
N LEU A 125 -7.25 1.06 6.70
CA LEU A 125 -6.91 2.34 6.05
C LEU A 125 -8.11 3.07 5.41
N PRO A 126 -9.00 2.43 4.61
CA PRO A 126 -10.13 3.15 4.00
C PRO A 126 -11.17 3.60 5.01
N GLY A 127 -11.43 2.79 6.04
CA GLY A 127 -12.36 3.15 7.12
C GLY A 127 -11.88 4.37 7.91
N MET A 128 -10.56 4.55 8.03
CA MET A 128 -9.95 5.70 8.70
C MET A 128 -9.92 6.94 7.80
N GLN A 129 -9.63 6.79 6.50
CA GLN A 129 -9.75 7.91 5.54
C GLN A 129 -11.15 8.51 5.51
N GLU A 130 -12.20 7.68 5.60
CA GLU A 130 -13.58 8.17 5.68
C GLU A 130 -13.88 8.91 6.99
N GLN A 131 -13.33 8.48 8.13
CA GLN A 131 -13.50 9.15 9.41
C GLN A 131 -12.78 10.49 9.45
N ASP A 132 -11.55 10.54 8.95
CA ASP A 132 -10.75 11.76 8.86
C ASP A 132 -11.36 12.78 7.90
N HIS A 133 -11.90 12.30 6.78
CA HIS A 133 -12.69 13.13 5.86
C HIS A 133 -13.99 13.62 6.49
N ARG A 134 -14.71 12.79 7.26
CA ARG A 134 -15.89 13.25 8.00
C ARG A 134 -15.52 14.31 9.03
N GLN A 135 -14.43 14.12 9.77
CA GLN A 135 -13.97 15.08 10.77
C GLN A 135 -13.53 16.41 10.13
N LYS A 136 -12.79 16.36 9.01
CA LYS A 136 -12.38 17.54 8.24
C LYS A 136 -13.56 18.23 7.55
N ILE A 137 -14.57 17.52 7.04
CA ILE A 137 -15.81 18.11 6.52
C ILE A 137 -16.61 18.77 7.65
N ILE A 138 -16.74 18.13 8.81
CA ILE A 138 -17.40 18.70 9.99
C ILE A 138 -16.64 19.93 10.51
N LEU A 139 -15.31 19.95 10.41
CA LEU A 139 -14.49 21.09 10.79
C LEU A 139 -14.58 22.21 9.74
N ASN A 140 -14.42 21.92 8.45
CA ASN A 140 -14.48 22.90 7.35
C ASN A 140 -15.90 23.46 7.14
N SER A 141 -16.96 22.71 7.45
CA SER A 141 -18.32 23.25 7.52
C SER A 141 -18.52 24.23 8.68
N ARG A 142 -17.64 24.21 9.70
CA ARG A 142 -17.60 25.20 10.80
C ARG A 142 -16.64 26.36 10.50
N ILE A 143 -15.62 26.14 9.69
CA ILE A 143 -14.64 27.14 9.24
C ILE A 143 -14.52 27.08 7.72
N GLY A 144 -15.35 27.85 7.01
CA GLY A 144 -15.40 27.80 5.54
C GLY A 144 -14.05 28.08 4.89
N SER A 145 -13.48 27.08 4.20
CA SER A 145 -12.48 27.30 3.14
C SER A 145 -12.36 26.06 2.24
N ASP A 146 -12.49 26.30 0.94
CA ASP A 146 -12.35 25.31 -0.13
C ASP A 146 -10.88 25.23 -0.59
N SER A 147 -10.33 24.02 -0.63
CA SER A 147 -9.27 23.66 -1.56
C SER A 147 -9.40 22.19 -1.92
N GLU A 148 -9.82 21.91 -3.16
CA GLU A 148 -9.90 20.55 -3.70
C GLU A 148 -8.62 20.21 -4.47
N HIS A 149 -7.93 19.15 -4.05
CA HIS A 149 -6.99 18.40 -4.87
C HIS A 149 -7.69 17.20 -5.53
N PRO A 150 -7.34 16.85 -6.78
CA PRO A 150 -7.99 15.74 -7.48
C PRO A 150 -7.62 14.40 -6.81
N LYS A 151 -8.61 13.72 -6.23
CA LYS A 151 -8.46 12.45 -5.52
C LYS A 151 -8.59 11.27 -6.50
N ARG A 152 -7.58 10.40 -6.57
CA ARG A 152 -7.75 9.02 -7.09
C ARG A 152 -8.29 8.14 -5.96
N SER A 153 -9.25 7.27 -6.28
CA SER A 153 -9.81 6.33 -5.29
C SER A 153 -8.84 5.16 -5.04
N MET A 154 -8.43 4.99 -3.78
CA MET A 154 -7.56 3.90 -3.37
C MET A 154 -8.34 2.57 -3.41
N LYS A 155 -7.78 1.55 -4.08
CA LYS A 155 -8.41 0.22 -4.18
C LYS A 155 -7.73 -0.77 -3.22
N ILE A 156 -8.54 -1.55 -2.50
CA ILE A 156 -8.05 -2.69 -1.71
C ILE A 156 -7.94 -3.90 -2.64
N ILE A 157 -6.77 -4.54 -2.68
CA ILE A 157 -6.55 -5.79 -3.40
C ILE A 157 -6.32 -6.90 -2.36
N PHE A 158 -7.20 -7.90 -2.35
CA PHE A 158 -7.09 -9.10 -1.52
C PHE A 158 -6.29 -10.20 -2.22
#